data_AF-A0A522M5N4-F1
#
_entry.id   AF-A0A522M5N4-F1
#
_cell.length_a   1.000
_cell.length_b   1.000
_cell.length_c   1.000
_cell.angle_alpha   90.00
_cell.angle_beta   90.00
_cell.angle_gamma   90.00
#
_symmetry.space_group_name_H-M   'P 1'
#
loop_
_entity.id
_entity.type
_entity.pdbx_description
1 polymer ?
#
loop_
_entity_poly.entity_id
_entity_poly.type
_entity_poly.pdbx_seq_one_letter_code
_entity_poly.pdbx_strand_id
1 'polypeptide(L)'
;MSPAENPEGGISTSELPADLEQINKAGYLKDAFFDTNKSELRPDARDVLAGDAAWLKGHPTVKVSVEGHCDERNTEEYNLALGWRRANAVKDYLVSLGVGAGQLTTISYGEEKPFATCHDESCWSQNRRVHFVVTAR
;
A
#
# COMPACT_ATOMS: atom_id res chain seq x y z
N MET A 1 -13.56 34.97 4.18
CA MET A 1 -12.66 33.82 4.37
C MET A 1 -13.25 32.94 5.44
N SER A 2 -13.98 31.90 5.06
CA SER A 2 -14.36 30.83 5.99
C SER A 2 -13.27 29.74 5.95
N PRO A 3 -12.96 29.07 7.06
CA PRO A 3 -11.97 28.00 7.08
C PRO A 3 -12.51 26.80 6.31
N ALA A 4 -11.64 26.13 5.54
CA ALA A 4 -11.98 24.88 4.88
C ALA A 4 -12.34 23.82 5.94
N GLU A 5 -13.57 23.29 5.86
CA GLU A 5 -14.04 22.18 6.68
C GLU A 5 -13.21 20.92 6.40
N ASN A 6 -12.75 20.26 7.46
CA ASN A 6 -12.28 18.89 7.39
C ASN A 6 -13.46 17.99 6.94
N PRO A 7 -13.33 17.16 5.90
CA PRO A 7 -14.44 16.34 5.45
C PRO A 7 -14.51 15.08 6.33
N GLU A 8 -15.23 15.16 7.45
CA GLU A 8 -15.68 13.97 8.20
C GLU A 8 -16.83 13.22 7.47
N GLY A 9 -16.90 13.33 6.15
CA GLY A 9 -17.89 12.68 5.28
C GLY A 9 -17.21 11.84 4.21
N GLY A 10 -16.40 10.86 4.61
CA GLY A 10 -15.89 9.86 3.68
C GLY A 10 -17.04 9.03 3.12
N ILE A 11 -16.97 8.68 1.83
CA ILE A 11 -17.88 7.72 1.19
C ILE A 11 -18.00 6.48 2.08
N SER A 12 -19.21 6.06 2.41
CA SER A 12 -19.45 4.87 3.22
C SER A 12 -19.12 3.59 2.43
N THR A 13 -18.84 2.48 3.12
CA THR A 13 -18.53 1.21 2.43
C THR A 13 -19.63 0.75 1.47
N SER A 14 -20.89 1.04 1.78
CA SER A 14 -22.05 0.74 0.91
C SER A 14 -22.02 1.51 -0.42
N GLU A 15 -21.41 2.68 -0.44
CA GLU A 15 -21.34 3.55 -1.62
C GLU A 15 -20.10 3.27 -2.50
N LEU A 16 -19.17 2.43 -2.05
CA LEU A 16 -18.09 1.94 -2.92
C LEU A 16 -18.69 1.17 -4.12
N PRO A 17 -18.03 1.19 -5.29
CA PRO A 17 -18.40 0.35 -6.43
C PRO A 17 -18.48 -1.14 -6.07
N ALA A 18 -19.44 -1.88 -6.63
CA ALA A 18 -19.53 -3.34 -6.44
C ALA A 18 -18.38 -4.12 -7.06
N ASP A 19 -17.82 -3.57 -8.13
CA ASP A 19 -16.69 -4.12 -8.84
C ASP A 19 -15.38 -3.71 -8.16
N LEU A 20 -14.60 -4.70 -7.72
CA LEU A 20 -13.31 -4.49 -7.07
C LEU A 20 -12.30 -3.82 -8.01
N GLU A 21 -12.38 -4.05 -9.32
CA GLU A 21 -11.49 -3.40 -10.29
C GLU A 21 -11.70 -1.89 -10.28
N GLN A 22 -12.95 -1.43 -10.21
CA GLN A 22 -13.28 -0.02 -10.11
C GLN A 22 -12.78 0.61 -8.81
N ILE A 23 -12.85 -0.12 -7.69
CA ILE A 23 -12.33 0.35 -6.40
C ILE A 23 -10.80 0.52 -6.48
N ASN A 24 -10.10 -0.48 -6.99
CA ASN A 24 -8.64 -0.43 -7.13
C ASN A 24 -8.19 0.67 -8.10
N LYS A 25 -8.93 0.87 -9.20
CA LYS A 25 -8.67 1.94 -10.16
C LYS A 25 -8.96 3.34 -9.61
N ALA A 26 -9.91 3.49 -8.69
CA ALA A 26 -10.18 4.75 -8.01
C ALA A 26 -9.00 5.19 -7.11
N GLY A 27 -8.13 4.27 -6.70
CA GLY A 27 -6.91 4.56 -5.98
C GLY A 27 -7.17 5.18 -4.60
N TYR A 28 -8.15 4.64 -3.86
CA TYR A 28 -8.43 5.06 -2.48
C TYR A 28 -7.25 4.83 -1.54
N LEU A 29 -6.46 3.79 -1.82
CA LEU A 29 -5.22 3.47 -1.13
C LEU A 29 -4.03 3.87 -2.02
N LYS A 30 -2.96 4.34 -1.40
CA LYS A 30 -1.78 4.85 -2.11
C LYS A 30 -0.54 3.99 -1.82
N ASP A 31 0.38 3.96 -2.77
CA ASP A 31 1.59 3.15 -2.62
C ASP A 31 2.58 3.76 -1.61
N ALA A 32 3.25 2.89 -0.86
CA ALA A 32 4.33 3.27 0.05
C ALA A 32 5.68 2.93 -0.57
N PHE A 33 6.56 3.93 -0.74
CA PHE A 33 7.86 3.76 -1.39
C PHE A 33 9.00 3.55 -0.39
N PHE A 34 10.06 2.87 -0.85
CA PHE A 34 11.22 2.51 -0.04
C PHE A 34 12.54 2.93 -0.68
N ASP A 35 13.53 3.16 0.17
CA ASP A 35 14.91 3.32 -0.27
C ASP A 35 15.49 1.99 -0.78
N THR A 36 16.57 2.09 -1.55
CA THR A 36 17.34 0.95 -2.03
C THR A 36 17.76 0.05 -0.87
N ASN A 37 17.44 -1.24 -1.01
CA ASN A 37 17.79 -2.29 -0.07
C ASN A 37 17.24 -2.13 1.37
N LYS A 38 16.18 -1.34 1.55
CA LYS A 38 15.57 -1.06 2.84
C LYS A 38 14.13 -1.55 2.93
N SER A 39 13.71 -1.86 4.16
CA SER A 39 12.31 -2.13 4.54
C SER A 39 11.80 -1.18 5.62
N GLU A 40 12.61 -0.24 6.08
CA GLU A 40 12.17 0.81 6.99
C GLU A 40 11.25 1.81 6.27
N LEU A 41 10.12 2.12 6.91
CA LEU A 41 9.21 3.15 6.40
C LEU A 41 9.84 4.53 6.50
N ARG A 42 9.98 5.18 5.35
CA ARG A 42 10.36 6.59 5.24
C ARG A 42 9.28 7.51 5.83
N PRO A 43 9.63 8.75 6.22
CA PRO A 43 8.63 9.71 6.72
C PRO A 43 7.47 9.96 5.76
N ASP A 44 7.75 10.16 4.47
CA ASP A 44 6.74 10.37 3.44
C ASP A 44 5.81 9.15 3.25
N ALA A 45 6.36 7.94 3.32
CA ALA A 45 5.55 6.72 3.31
C ALA A 45 4.61 6.65 4.54
N ARG A 46 5.07 7.07 5.72
CA ARG A 46 4.23 7.11 6.93
C ARG A 46 3.08 8.10 6.80
N ASP A 47 3.33 9.27 6.23
CA ASP A 47 2.30 10.29 6.01
C ASP A 47 1.21 9.77 5.06
N VAL A 48 1.60 9.09 3.97
CA VAL A 48 0.67 8.43 3.05
C VAL A 48 -0.15 7.35 3.76
N LEU A 49 0.53 6.45 4.49
CA LEU A 49 -0.11 5.35 5.19
C LEU A 49 -1.04 5.80 6.32
N ALA A 50 -0.85 7.00 6.88
CA ALA A 50 -1.77 7.58 7.84
C ALA A 50 -3.13 7.91 7.20
N GLY A 51 -3.14 8.40 5.96
CA GLY A 51 -4.35 8.59 5.15
C GLY A 51 -5.03 7.27 4.82
N ASP A 52 -4.26 6.28 4.38
CA ASP A 52 -4.77 4.93 4.09
C ASP A 52 -5.37 4.27 5.34
N ALA A 53 -4.73 4.44 6.51
CA ALA A 53 -5.25 3.95 7.78
C ALA A 53 -6.59 4.60 8.15
N ALA A 54 -6.75 5.91 7.92
CA ALA A 54 -8.01 6.59 8.14
C ALA A 54 -9.11 6.03 7.22
N TRP A 55 -8.80 5.81 5.94
CA TRP A 55 -9.74 5.23 4.99
C TRP A 55 -10.14 3.79 5.38
N LEU A 56 -9.18 2.93 5.73
CA LEU A 56 -9.43 1.54 6.12
C LEU A 56 -10.26 1.42 7.40
N LYS A 57 -10.06 2.33 8.36
CA LYS A 57 -10.88 2.41 9.58
C LYS A 57 -12.32 2.83 9.29
N GLY A 58 -12.53 3.68 8.30
CA GLY A 58 -13.87 4.00 7.80
C GLY A 58 -14.55 2.85 7.06
N HIS A 59 -13.77 1.84 6.63
CA HIS A 59 -14.22 0.74 5.79
C HIS A 59 -13.90 -0.65 6.40
N PRO A 60 -14.43 -0.98 7.59
CA PRO A 60 -13.99 -2.16 8.37
C PRO A 60 -14.25 -3.52 7.69
N THR A 61 -15.17 -3.61 6.74
CA THR A 61 -15.46 -4.84 5.99
C THR A 61 -14.52 -5.06 4.81
N VAL A 62 -13.83 -4.00 4.35
CA VAL A 62 -12.87 -4.08 3.24
C VAL A 62 -11.67 -4.94 3.62
N LYS A 63 -11.30 -5.84 2.71
CA LYS A 63 -10.10 -6.69 2.79
C LYS A 63 -9.10 -6.26 1.73
N VAL A 64 -7.83 -6.24 2.10
CA VAL A 64 -6.74 -5.71 1.27
C VAL A 64 -5.54 -6.66 1.29
N SER A 65 -5.01 -6.92 0.10
CA SER A 65 -3.69 -7.49 -0.12
C SER A 65 -2.65 -6.37 -0.07
N VAL A 66 -1.66 -6.52 0.81
CA VAL A 66 -0.51 -5.63 1.00
C VAL A 66 0.68 -6.28 0.29
N GLU A 67 1.01 -5.77 -0.89
CA GLU A 67 1.88 -6.43 -1.86
C GLU A 67 3.26 -5.78 -1.86
N GLY A 68 4.29 -6.51 -1.45
CA GLY A 68 5.67 -6.01 -1.42
C GLY A 68 6.41 -6.25 -2.73
N HIS A 69 7.02 -5.18 -3.26
CA HIS A 69 7.78 -5.20 -4.50
C HIS A 69 9.21 -4.66 -4.31
N CYS A 70 10.10 -5.07 -5.21
CA CYS A 70 11.50 -4.70 -5.29
C CYS A 70 11.89 -4.31 -6.72
N ASP A 71 13.01 -3.61 -6.86
CA ASP A 71 13.67 -3.45 -8.16
C ASP A 71 14.56 -4.66 -8.49
N GLU A 72 14.94 -4.77 -9.75
CA GLU A 72 15.54 -5.97 -10.39
C GLU A 72 17.01 -6.26 -10.02
N ARG A 73 17.60 -5.51 -9.08
CA ARG A 73 19.07 -5.47 -8.92
C ARG A 73 19.64 -6.54 -7.97
N ASN A 74 18.80 -7.30 -7.28
CA ASN A 74 19.23 -8.37 -6.36
C ASN A 74 18.82 -9.75 -6.89
N THR A 75 19.16 -10.82 -6.18
CA THR A 75 18.62 -12.15 -6.53
C THR A 75 17.13 -12.22 -6.23
N GLU A 76 16.43 -13.08 -6.97
CA GLU A 76 14.99 -13.33 -6.80
C GLU A 76 14.65 -13.68 -5.34
N GLU A 77 15.38 -14.60 -4.70
CA GLU A 77 15.10 -15.03 -3.33
C GLU A 77 15.32 -13.90 -2.33
N TYR A 78 16.34 -13.08 -2.55
CA TYR A 78 16.60 -11.91 -1.73
C TYR A 78 15.44 -10.91 -1.87
N ASN A 79 15.01 -10.65 -3.10
CA ASN A 79 13.93 -9.72 -3.40
C ASN A 79 12.57 -10.20 -2.89
N LEU A 80 12.29 -11.51 -2.94
CA LEU A 80 11.11 -12.11 -2.30
C LEU A 80 11.13 -11.88 -0.79
N ALA A 81 12.26 -12.11 -0.12
CA ALA A 81 12.39 -11.87 1.32
C ALA A 81 12.29 -10.37 1.67
N LEU A 82 12.88 -9.48 0.87
CA LEU A 82 12.82 -8.03 1.07
C LEU A 82 11.40 -7.49 0.87
N GLY A 83 10.71 -7.90 -0.20
CA GLY A 83 9.32 -7.55 -0.44
C GLY A 83 8.41 -8.00 0.71
N TRP A 84 8.64 -9.20 1.26
CA TRP A 84 7.90 -9.71 2.41
C TRP A 84 8.12 -8.82 3.65
N ARG A 85 9.38 -8.42 3.93
CA ARG A 85 9.67 -7.49 5.03
C ARG A 85 8.99 -6.13 4.85
N ARG A 86 8.98 -5.58 3.62
CA ARG A 86 8.29 -4.33 3.30
C ARG A 86 6.78 -4.42 3.55
N ALA A 87 6.14 -5.47 3.04
CA ALA A 87 4.71 -5.69 3.23
C ALA A 87 4.33 -5.82 4.72
N ASN A 88 5.14 -6.53 5.52
CA ASN A 88 4.92 -6.64 6.96
C ASN A 88 5.16 -5.31 7.69
N ALA A 89 6.20 -4.55 7.34
CA ALA A 89 6.44 -3.23 7.93
C ALA A 89 5.25 -2.27 7.71
N VAL A 90 4.66 -2.29 6.50
CA VAL A 90 3.44 -1.53 6.20
C VAL A 90 2.25 -2.03 7.01
N LYS A 91 2.01 -3.34 7.04
CA LYS A 91 0.92 -3.95 7.81
C LYS A 91 1.02 -3.60 9.30
N ASP A 92 2.19 -3.77 9.90
CA ASP A 92 2.43 -3.50 11.31
C ASP A 92 2.18 -2.02 11.63
N TYR A 93 2.63 -1.12 10.75
CA TYR A 93 2.38 0.31 10.89
C TYR A 93 0.88 0.65 10.81
N LEU A 94 0.15 0.13 9.81
CA LEU A 94 -1.30 0.34 9.69
C LEU A 94 -2.06 -0.20 10.92
N VAL A 95 -1.68 -1.38 11.42
CA VAL A 95 -2.25 -1.95 12.64
C VAL A 95 -1.95 -1.06 13.86
N SER A 96 -0.74 -0.51 13.95
CA SER A 96 -0.40 0.43 15.03
C SER A 96 -1.24 1.72 15.01
N LEU A 97 -1.77 2.09 13.85
CA LEU A 97 -2.70 3.22 13.66
C LEU A 97 -4.18 2.84 13.86
N GLY A 98 -4.45 1.59 14.25
CA GLY A 98 -5.78 1.08 14.60
C GLY A 98 -6.53 0.40 13.47
N VAL A 99 -5.90 0.09 12.33
CA VAL A 99 -6.52 -0.74 11.28
C VAL A 99 -6.68 -2.17 11.81
N GLY A 100 -7.83 -2.80 11.55
CA GLY A 100 -8.05 -4.18 11.97
C GLY A 100 -7.09 -5.12 11.25
N ALA A 101 -6.28 -5.88 11.99
CA ALA A 101 -5.31 -6.81 11.39
C ALA A 101 -5.96 -7.84 10.43
N GLY A 102 -7.21 -8.21 10.68
CA GLY A 102 -8.02 -9.08 9.81
C GLY A 102 -8.49 -8.44 8.51
N GLN A 103 -8.24 -7.14 8.28
CA GLN A 103 -8.42 -6.49 6.98
C GLN A 103 -7.21 -6.70 6.06
N LEU A 104 -6.04 -7.09 6.60
CA LEU A 104 -4.76 -7.01 5.92
C LEU A 104 -4.10 -8.38 5.76
N THR A 105 -3.91 -8.80 4.51
CA THR A 105 -3.09 -9.96 4.13
C THR A 105 -1.83 -9.47 3.42
N THR A 106 -0.67 -10.07 3.71
CA THR A 106 0.61 -9.68 3.09
C THR A 106 1.04 -10.70 2.05
N ILE A 107 1.57 -10.23 0.93
CA ILE A 107 2.24 -11.06 -0.09
C ILE A 107 3.50 -10.34 -0.57
N SER A 108 4.49 -11.11 -1.05
CA SER A 108 5.67 -10.58 -1.71
C SER A 108 5.69 -11.03 -3.15
N TYR A 109 5.92 -10.10 -4.06
CA TYR A 109 6.21 -10.39 -5.46
C TYR A 109 7.69 -10.20 -5.79
N GLY A 110 8.52 -9.72 -4.86
CA GLY A 110 9.90 -9.39 -5.16
C GLY A 110 9.99 -8.49 -6.39
N GLU A 111 10.74 -8.92 -7.40
CA GLU A 111 10.89 -8.22 -8.68
C GLU A 111 9.94 -8.73 -9.79
N GLU A 112 9.16 -9.78 -9.55
CA GLU A 112 8.38 -10.51 -10.57
C GLU A 112 7.22 -9.69 -11.19
N LYS A 113 6.80 -8.61 -10.52
CA LYS A 113 5.72 -7.72 -10.97
C LYS A 113 6.16 -6.26 -11.00
N PRO A 114 7.03 -5.87 -11.93
CA PRO A 114 7.50 -4.49 -12.04
C PRO A 114 6.35 -3.57 -12.48
N PHE A 115 6.29 -2.37 -11.92
CA PHE A 115 5.39 -1.32 -12.38
C PHE A 115 6.01 -0.51 -13.50
N ALA A 116 7.31 -0.22 -13.37
CA ALA A 116 8.09 0.47 -14.36
C ALA A 116 9.18 -0.48 -14.90
N THR A 117 9.31 -0.60 -16.22
CA THR A 117 10.11 -1.65 -16.87
C THR A 117 11.46 -1.17 -17.42
N CYS A 118 11.82 0.10 -17.22
CA CYS A 118 13.14 0.60 -17.60
C CYS A 118 14.21 0.23 -16.58
N HIS A 119 15.47 0.22 -17.03
CA HIS A 119 16.62 -0.28 -16.27
C HIS A 119 17.47 0.85 -15.69
N ASP A 120 16.82 1.81 -15.03
CA ASP A 120 17.48 2.94 -14.40
C ASP A 120 16.76 3.37 -13.12
N GLU A 121 17.37 4.31 -12.40
CA GLU A 121 16.85 4.75 -11.09
C GLU A 121 15.46 5.40 -11.18
N SER A 122 15.07 5.94 -12.34
CA SER A 122 13.73 6.50 -12.54
C SER A 122 12.65 5.42 -12.48
N CYS A 123 12.96 4.18 -12.90
CA CYS A 123 12.06 3.03 -12.77
C CYS A 123 12.27 2.26 -11.46
N TRP A 124 13.51 2.05 -11.04
CA TRP A 124 13.79 1.28 -9.83
C TRP A 124 13.13 1.90 -8.60
N SER A 125 13.12 3.23 -8.49
CA SER A 125 12.43 3.93 -7.41
C SER A 125 10.92 3.68 -7.36
N GLN A 126 10.28 3.47 -8.51
CA GLN A 126 8.85 3.14 -8.60
C GLN A 126 8.57 1.66 -8.29
N ASN A 127 9.56 0.78 -8.45
CA ASN A 127 9.42 -0.65 -8.17
C ASN A 127 9.70 -1.00 -6.70
N ARG A 128 10.44 -0.16 -5.97
CA ARG A 128 10.64 -0.31 -4.52
C ARG A 128 9.42 0.20 -3.75
N ARG A 129 8.34 -0.58 -3.74
CA ARG A 129 7.09 -0.15 -3.14
C ARG A 129 6.32 -1.27 -2.44
N VAL A 130 5.35 -0.85 -1.64
CA VAL A 130 4.19 -1.66 -1.27
C VAL A 130 2.99 -1.11 -1.99
N HIS A 131 2.26 -1.99 -2.68
CA HIS A 131 1.02 -1.71 -3.38
C HIS A 131 -0.16 -2.33 -2.63
N PHE A 132 -1.34 -1.73 -2.75
CA PHE A 132 -2.56 -2.21 -2.12
C PHE A 132 -3.58 -2.66 -3.15
N VAL A 133 -4.12 -3.86 -2.95
CA VAL A 133 -5.22 -4.38 -3.78
C VAL A 133 -6.39 -4.76 -2.89
N VAL A 134 -7.53 -4.12 -3.07
CA VAL A 134 -8.80 -4.49 -2.44
C VAL A 134 -9.25 -5.84 -3.00
N THR A 135 -9.46 -6.80 -2.09
CA THR A 135 -9.80 -8.20 -2.41
C THR A 135 -11.21 -8.58 -1.97
N ALA A 136 -11.84 -7.81 -1.07
CA ALA A 136 -13.25 -7.96 -0.68
C ALA A 136 -13.79 -6.66 -0.05
N ARG A 137 -15.12 -6.49 0.02
CA ARG A 137 -15.78 -5.38 0.72
C ARG A 137 -17.11 -5.79 1.35
#